data_AF-A0A9W4LEJ4-F1
#
_entry.id   AF-A0A9W4LEJ4-F1
#
_cell.length_a   1.000
_cell.length_b   1.000
_cell.length_c   1.000
_cell.angle_alpha   90.00
_cell.angle_beta   90.00
_cell.angle_gamma   90.00
#
_symmetry.space_group_name_H-M   'P 1'
#
loop_
_entity.id
_entity.type
_entity.pdbx_description
1 polymer ?
#
loop_
_entity_poly.entity_id
_entity_poly.type
_entity_poly.pdbx_seq_one_letter_code
_entity_poly.pdbx_strand_id
1 'polypeptide(L)'
;MKWIAALLGISPAALYVALALAAVVPVAFWGYGEWQYRAGVATGKAEVTLAVERATNAERERQWIANEAAQAVAREQVERLTKTRDNLQSLLKEIADAADKDPLRDVCGIGTDSSMRLDKIRRPAAGSKPSAALP
;
A
#
# COMPACT_ATOMS: atom_id res chain seq x y z
N MET A 1 62.19 -31.95 25.69
CA MET A 1 62.29 -31.61 24.25
C MET A 1 63.59 -32.05 23.60
N LYS A 2 64.78 -31.79 24.18
CA LYS A 2 66.06 -32.29 23.62
C LYS A 2 66.12 -33.83 23.48
N TRP A 3 65.52 -34.56 24.43
CA TRP A 3 65.42 -36.03 24.38
C TRP A 3 64.48 -36.54 23.27
N ILE A 4 63.42 -35.78 22.93
CA ILE A 4 62.49 -36.09 21.83
C ILE A 4 63.16 -35.83 20.47
N ALA A 5 63.89 -34.70 20.37
CA ALA A 5 64.69 -34.38 19.19
C ALA A 5 65.79 -35.45 18.94
N ALA A 6 66.45 -35.92 20.00
CA ALA A 6 67.45 -37.00 19.93
C ALA A 6 66.85 -38.35 19.53
N LEU A 7 65.68 -38.72 20.05
CA LEU A 7 64.96 -39.96 19.66
C LEU A 7 64.54 -39.98 18.19
N LEU A 8 64.23 -38.81 17.63
CA LEU A 8 63.83 -38.65 16.24
C LEU A 8 65.02 -38.37 15.30
N GLY A 9 66.25 -38.26 15.83
CA GLY A 9 67.45 -37.98 15.05
C GLY A 9 67.51 -36.57 14.43
N ILE A 10 66.72 -35.62 14.94
CA ILE A 10 66.57 -34.28 14.36
C ILE A 10 67.11 -33.22 15.33
N SER A 11 67.58 -32.09 14.79
CA SER A 11 68.05 -30.99 15.63
C SER A 11 66.88 -30.40 16.44
N PRO A 12 67.12 -29.91 17.68
CA PRO A 12 66.07 -29.28 18.48
C PRO A 12 65.41 -28.10 17.77
N ALA A 13 66.17 -27.35 16.96
CA ALA A 13 65.64 -26.26 16.15
C ALA A 13 64.64 -26.75 15.08
N ALA A 14 64.95 -27.86 14.40
CA ALA A 14 64.03 -28.46 13.44
C ALA A 14 62.74 -28.99 14.09
N LEU A 15 62.82 -29.52 15.32
CA LEU A 15 61.64 -29.92 16.10
C LEU A 15 60.73 -28.71 16.40
N TYR A 16 61.30 -27.56 16.77
CA TYR A 16 60.52 -26.33 17.01
C TYR A 16 59.87 -25.80 15.74
N VAL A 17 60.58 -25.81 14.61
CA VAL A 17 60.03 -25.41 13.31
C VAL A 17 58.90 -26.34 12.88
N ALA A 18 59.07 -27.67 13.05
CA ALA A 18 58.03 -28.64 12.75
C ALA A 18 56.77 -28.43 13.61
N LEU A 19 56.93 -28.18 14.91
CA LEU A 19 55.81 -27.87 15.80
C LEU A 19 55.14 -26.53 15.46
N ALA A 20 55.92 -25.50 15.12
CA ALA A 20 55.40 -24.21 14.71
C ALA A 20 54.59 -24.33 13.40
N LEU A 21 55.10 -25.05 12.40
CA LEU A 21 54.39 -25.31 11.15
C LEU A 21 53.13 -26.17 11.37
N ALA A 22 53.22 -27.18 12.25
CA ALA A 22 52.08 -28.01 12.62
C ALA A 22 50.98 -27.19 13.34
N ALA A 23 51.34 -26.13 14.06
CA ALA A 23 50.37 -25.22 14.68
C ALA A 23 49.77 -24.20 13.71
N VAL A 24 50.46 -23.83 12.64
CA VAL A 24 49.96 -22.87 11.62
C VAL A 24 48.79 -23.45 10.82
N VAL A 25 48.85 -24.74 10.46
CA VAL A 25 47.81 -25.41 9.66
C VAL A 25 46.41 -25.36 10.30
N PRO A 26 46.21 -25.77 11.58
CA PRO A 26 44.90 -25.70 12.20
C PRO A 26 44.41 -24.26 12.41
N VAL A 27 45.30 -23.30 12.69
CA VAL A 27 44.93 -21.87 12.81
C VAL A 27 44.46 -21.30 11.47
N ALA A 28 45.17 -21.62 10.38
CA ALA A 28 44.77 -21.21 9.04
C ALA A 28 43.45 -21.86 8.61
N PHE A 29 43.27 -23.16 8.89
CA PHE A 29 42.02 -23.86 8.62
C PHE A 29 40.83 -23.25 9.39
N TRP A 30 41.04 -22.92 10.66
CA TRP A 30 39.97 -22.35 11.49
C TRP A 30 39.62 -20.92 11.07
N GLY A 31 40.63 -20.09 10.78
CA GLY A 31 40.42 -18.74 10.23
C GLY A 31 39.73 -18.75 8.87
N TYR A 32 40.06 -19.70 8.00
CA TYR A 32 39.37 -19.88 6.72
C TYR A 32 37.90 -20.27 6.89
N GLY A 33 37.60 -21.20 7.82
CA GLY A 33 36.23 -21.58 8.15
C GLY A 33 35.40 -20.43 8.69
N GLU A 34 35.96 -19.60 9.58
CA GLU A 34 35.29 -18.42 10.10
C GLU A 34 35.03 -17.36 9.01
N TRP A 35 36.01 -17.16 8.11
CA TRP A 35 35.85 -16.25 6.98
C TRP A 35 34.74 -16.70 6.03
N GLN A 36 34.72 -17.98 5.64
CA GLN A 36 33.67 -18.56 4.80
C GLN A 36 32.29 -18.45 5.46
N TYR A 37 32.20 -18.74 6.77
CA TYR A 37 30.96 -18.60 7.52
C TYR A 37 30.45 -17.16 7.52
N ARG A 38 31.32 -16.18 7.82
CA ARG A 38 30.94 -14.75 7.80
C ARG A 38 30.56 -14.28 6.40
N ALA A 39 31.29 -14.72 5.37
CA ALA A 39 30.96 -14.41 3.98
C ALA A 39 29.58 -14.96 3.58
N GLY A 40 29.30 -16.23 3.90
CA GLY A 40 28.00 -16.86 3.65
C GLY A 40 26.84 -16.20 4.42
N VAL A 41 27.07 -15.78 5.67
CA VAL A 41 26.07 -15.02 6.43
C VAL A 41 25.83 -13.64 5.82
N ALA A 42 26.87 -12.96 5.32
CA ALA A 42 26.73 -11.66 4.67
C ALA A 42 25.96 -11.78 3.34
N THR A 43 26.29 -12.76 2.51
CA THR A 43 25.56 -13.00 1.25
C THR A 43 24.12 -13.43 1.50
N GLY A 44 23.88 -14.34 2.45
CA GLY A 44 22.53 -14.77 2.81
C GLY A 44 21.67 -13.62 3.34
N LYS A 45 22.24 -12.72 4.16
CA LYS A 45 21.54 -11.50 4.60
C LYS A 45 21.19 -10.59 3.43
N ALA A 46 22.12 -10.39 2.49
CA ALA A 46 21.90 -9.54 1.31
C ALA A 46 20.82 -10.10 0.38
N GLU A 47 20.77 -11.43 0.19
CA GLU A 47 19.72 -12.08 -0.59
C GLU A 47 18.35 -11.93 0.07
N VAL A 48 18.26 -12.09 1.39
CA VAL A 48 17.02 -11.90 2.14
C VAL A 48 16.54 -10.44 2.06
N THR A 49 17.43 -9.46 2.24
CA THR A 49 17.03 -8.05 2.13
C THR A 49 16.52 -7.71 0.74
N LEU A 50 17.20 -8.22 -0.30
CA LEU A 50 16.79 -8.00 -1.68
C LEU A 50 15.45 -8.69 -2.03
N ALA A 51 15.19 -9.87 -1.46
CA ALA A 51 13.90 -10.54 -1.59
C ALA A 51 12.77 -9.75 -0.90
N VAL A 52 13.02 -9.22 0.30
CA VAL A 52 12.06 -8.38 1.02
C VAL A 52 11.81 -7.08 0.24
N GLU A 53 12.84 -6.42 -0.26
CA GLU A 53 12.68 -5.21 -1.08
C GLU A 53 11.82 -5.46 -2.32
N ARG A 54 12.06 -6.57 -3.03
CA ARG A 54 11.22 -6.95 -4.19
C ARG A 54 9.77 -7.19 -3.80
N ALA A 55 9.52 -7.88 -2.69
CA ALA A 55 8.16 -8.11 -2.19
C ALA A 55 7.46 -6.80 -1.80
N THR A 56 8.15 -5.92 -1.08
CA THR A 56 7.58 -4.62 -0.67
C THR A 56 7.29 -3.70 -1.87
N ASN A 57 8.13 -3.72 -2.90
CA ASN A 57 7.89 -2.95 -4.12
C ASN A 57 6.66 -3.47 -4.87
N ALA A 58 6.48 -4.80 -4.96
CA ALA A 58 5.29 -5.39 -5.57
C ALA A 58 4.01 -5.06 -4.78
N GLU A 59 4.06 -5.03 -3.45
CA GLU A 59 2.92 -4.61 -2.62
C GLU A 59 2.59 -3.12 -2.81
N ARG A 60 3.60 -2.25 -2.85
CA ARG A 60 3.40 -0.82 -3.14
C ARG A 60 2.74 -0.59 -4.49
N GLU A 61 3.16 -1.34 -5.51
CA GLU A 61 2.57 -1.24 -6.85
C GLU A 61 1.09 -1.65 -6.85
N ARG A 62 0.74 -2.75 -6.17
CA ARG A 62 -0.67 -3.16 -5.99
C ARG A 62 -1.49 -2.08 -5.28
N GLN A 63 -0.94 -1.50 -4.21
CA GLN A 63 -1.61 -0.42 -3.48
C GLN A 63 -1.77 0.83 -4.33
N TRP A 64 -0.77 1.18 -5.15
CA TRP A 64 -0.82 2.32 -6.06
C TRP A 64 -1.94 2.14 -7.09
N ILE A 65 -2.02 0.98 -7.75
CA ILE A 65 -3.08 0.67 -8.73
C ILE A 65 -4.47 0.73 -8.06
N ALA A 66 -4.60 0.11 -6.88
CA ALA A 66 -5.87 0.12 -6.14
C ALA A 66 -6.31 1.54 -5.75
N ASN A 67 -5.36 2.37 -5.32
CA ASN A 67 -5.63 3.76 -4.94
C ASN A 67 -5.99 4.61 -6.17
N GLU A 68 -5.34 4.42 -7.31
CA GLU A 68 -5.68 5.12 -8.55
C GLU A 68 -7.10 4.79 -9.01
N ALA A 69 -7.47 3.51 -9.00
CA ALA A 69 -8.83 3.06 -9.31
C ALA A 69 -9.86 3.64 -8.33
N ALA A 70 -9.56 3.64 -7.03
CA ALA A 70 -10.45 4.22 -6.02
C ALA A 70 -10.63 5.73 -6.20
N GLN A 71 -9.57 6.46 -6.57
CA GLN A 71 -9.65 7.89 -6.86
C GLN A 71 -10.47 8.17 -8.12
N ALA A 72 -10.37 7.35 -9.16
CA ALA A 72 -11.20 7.49 -10.36
C ALA A 72 -12.69 7.36 -10.03
N VAL A 73 -13.08 6.32 -9.29
CA VAL A 73 -14.46 6.12 -8.83
C VAL A 73 -14.94 7.27 -7.96
N ALA A 74 -14.09 7.76 -7.04
CA ALA A 74 -14.43 8.90 -6.20
C ALA A 74 -14.69 10.18 -7.02
N ARG A 75 -13.88 10.43 -8.06
CA ARG A 75 -14.08 11.59 -8.96
C ARG A 75 -15.41 11.49 -9.72
N GLU A 76 -15.74 10.31 -10.24
CA GLU A 76 -17.03 10.08 -10.92
C GLU A 76 -18.22 10.29 -9.98
N GLN A 77 -18.11 9.82 -8.73
CA GLN A 77 -19.15 10.05 -7.72
C GLN A 77 -19.31 11.53 -7.39
N VAL A 78 -18.20 12.25 -7.22
CA VAL A 78 -18.24 13.70 -6.98
C VAL A 78 -18.90 14.40 -8.17
N GLU A 79 -18.52 14.09 -9.41
CA GLU A 79 -19.13 14.69 -10.60
C GLU A 79 -20.64 14.37 -10.72
N ARG A 80 -21.05 13.15 -10.37
CA ARG A 80 -22.47 12.78 -10.34
C ARG A 80 -23.22 13.56 -9.27
N LEU A 81 -22.63 13.72 -8.09
CA LEU A 81 -23.23 14.47 -6.99
C LEU A 81 -23.30 15.97 -7.31
N THR A 82 -22.29 16.56 -7.95
CA THR A 82 -22.35 17.96 -8.38
C THR A 82 -23.42 18.19 -9.44
N LYS A 83 -23.49 17.35 -10.48
CA LYS A 83 -24.57 17.42 -11.49
C LYS A 83 -25.96 17.28 -10.86
N THR A 84 -26.10 16.37 -9.90
CA THR A 84 -27.37 16.17 -9.19
C THR A 84 -27.71 17.40 -8.34
N ARG A 85 -26.74 17.97 -7.63
CA ARG A 85 -26.91 19.21 -6.87
C ARG A 85 -27.35 20.36 -7.77
N ASP A 86 -26.67 20.56 -8.90
CA ASP A 86 -26.95 21.67 -9.81
C ASP A 86 -28.35 21.53 -10.42
N ASN A 87 -28.74 20.32 -10.79
CA ASN A 87 -30.10 20.01 -11.27
C ASN A 87 -31.16 20.26 -10.18
N LEU A 88 -30.89 19.91 -8.92
CA LEU A 88 -31.82 20.18 -7.83
C LEU A 88 -31.91 21.67 -7.52
N GLN A 89 -30.80 22.40 -7.62
CA GLN A 89 -30.79 23.86 -7.45
C GLN A 89 -31.56 24.57 -8.55
N SER A 90 -31.42 24.14 -9.81
CA SER A 90 -32.21 24.71 -10.92
C SER A 90 -33.70 24.44 -10.74
N LEU A 91 -34.08 23.20 -10.40
CA LEU A 91 -35.48 22.84 -10.10
C LEU A 91 -36.06 23.66 -8.94
N LEU A 92 -35.30 23.85 -7.86
CA LEU A 92 -35.73 24.69 -6.74
C LEU A 92 -35.96 26.14 -7.18
N LYS A 93 -35.08 26.67 -8.03
CA LYS A 93 -35.23 28.03 -8.55
C LYS A 93 -36.46 28.16 -9.45
N GLU A 94 -36.68 27.22 -10.36
CA GLU A 94 -37.87 27.20 -11.21
C GLU A 94 -39.16 27.14 -10.39
N ILE A 95 -39.18 26.32 -9.33
CA ILE A 95 -40.34 26.19 -8.45
C ILE A 95 -40.54 27.44 -7.61
N ALA A 96 -39.47 28.06 -7.11
CA ALA A 96 -39.54 29.33 -6.38
C ALA A 96 -40.10 30.45 -7.27
N ASP A 97 -39.57 30.60 -8.49
CA ASP A 97 -40.06 31.58 -9.46
C ASP A 97 -41.54 31.33 -9.83
N ALA A 98 -41.95 30.06 -9.92
CA ALA A 98 -43.35 29.69 -10.16
C ALA A 98 -44.26 29.97 -8.95
N ALA A 99 -43.74 29.86 -7.72
CA ALA A 99 -44.45 30.20 -6.50
C ALA A 99 -44.63 31.72 -6.35
N ASP A 100 -43.61 32.51 -6.69
CA ASP A 100 -43.68 33.98 -6.64
C ASP A 100 -44.70 34.55 -7.64
N LYS A 101 -44.92 33.86 -8.76
CA LYS A 101 -45.89 34.24 -9.80
C LYS A 101 -47.28 33.66 -9.57
N ASP A 102 -47.54 32.99 -8.45
CA ASP A 102 -48.84 32.39 -8.17
C ASP A 102 -49.89 33.46 -7.86
N PRO A 103 -50.96 33.60 -8.66
CA PRO A 103 -52.03 34.57 -8.39
C PRO A 103 -52.81 34.24 -7.11
N LEU A 104 -52.71 33.02 -6.59
CA LEU A 104 -53.36 32.55 -5.36
C LEU A 104 -52.41 32.52 -4.16
N ARG A 105 -51.20 33.10 -4.26
CA ARG A 105 -50.15 33.03 -3.22
C ARG A 105 -50.64 33.43 -1.82
N ASP A 106 -51.46 34.48 -1.74
CA ASP A 106 -51.91 35.07 -0.48
C ASP A 106 -53.32 34.56 -0.07
N VAL A 107 -53.87 33.57 -0.78
CA VAL A 107 -55.20 32.99 -0.51
C VAL A 107 -55.07 31.82 0.46
N CYS A 108 -56.00 31.71 1.41
CA CYS A 108 -56.00 30.64 2.40
C CYS A 108 -56.32 29.27 1.75
N GLY A 109 -55.29 28.45 1.54
CA GLY A 109 -55.41 27.08 1.03
C GLY A 109 -54.29 26.72 0.05
N ILE A 110 -54.08 25.42 -0.20
CA ILE A 110 -53.15 24.96 -1.24
C ILE A 110 -53.93 24.87 -2.55
N GLY A 111 -53.70 25.80 -3.47
CA GLY A 111 -54.28 25.76 -4.81
C GLY A 111 -53.74 24.57 -5.63
N THR A 112 -54.46 24.19 -6.70
CA THR A 112 -54.08 23.08 -7.59
C THR A 112 -52.66 23.22 -8.13
N ASP A 113 -52.26 24.45 -8.46
CA ASP A 113 -50.92 24.76 -8.96
C ASP A 113 -49.84 24.59 -7.87
N SER A 114 -50.15 24.97 -6.64
CA SER A 114 -49.29 24.72 -5.47
C SER A 114 -49.11 23.22 -5.20
N SER A 115 -50.16 22.41 -5.33
CA SER A 115 -50.04 20.95 -5.19
C SER A 115 -49.18 20.32 -6.28
N MET A 116 -49.29 20.78 -7.53
CA MET A 116 -48.44 20.30 -8.63
C MET A 116 -46.96 20.66 -8.42
N ARG A 117 -46.65 21.83 -7.87
CA ARG A 117 -45.27 22.20 -7.50
C ARG A 117 -44.70 21.28 -6.41
N LEU A 118 -45.49 20.97 -5.38
CA LEU A 118 -45.08 20.04 -4.31
C LEU A 118 -44.86 18.61 -4.82
N ASP A 119 -45.70 18.13 -5.73
CA ASP A 119 -45.53 16.81 -6.33
C ASP A 119 -44.27 16.69 -7.20
N LYS A 120 -43.86 17.77 -7.88
CA LYS A 120 -42.58 17.83 -8.61
C LYS A 120 -41.37 17.68 -7.67
N ILE A 121 -41.44 18.22 -6.46
CA ILE A 121 -40.38 18.06 -5.44
C ILE A 121 -40.38 16.62 -4.89
N ARG A 122 -41.56 16.04 -4.69
CA ARG A 122 -41.72 14.71 -4.09
C ARG A 122 -41.38 13.58 -5.06
N ARG A 123 -41.56 13.81 -6.36
CA ARG A 123 -41.19 12.89 -7.44
C ARG A 123 -40.29 13.61 -8.45
N PRO A 124 -39.04 13.93 -8.10
CA PRO A 124 -38.09 14.36 -9.10
C PRO A 124 -37.95 13.20 -10.08
N ALA A 125 -38.16 13.47 -11.37
CA ALA A 125 -38.30 12.52 -12.48
C ALA A 125 -37.73 11.11 -12.21
N ALA A 126 -38.59 10.11 -12.35
CA ALA A 126 -38.24 8.68 -12.27
C ALA A 126 -36.97 8.39 -13.10
N GLY A 127 -35.85 8.29 -12.40
CA GLY A 127 -34.51 8.20 -12.99
C GLY A 127 -33.43 7.96 -11.94
N SER A 128 -33.64 8.39 -10.69
CA SER A 128 -32.91 7.88 -9.54
C SER A 128 -33.48 6.52 -9.12
N LYS A 129 -33.12 5.44 -9.85
CA LYS A 129 -33.16 4.12 -9.22
C LYS A 129 -32.39 4.24 -7.89
N PRO A 130 -32.94 3.77 -6.75
CA PRO A 130 -32.13 3.64 -5.55
C PRO A 130 -30.92 2.81 -5.96
N SER A 131 -29.72 3.38 -5.79
CA SER A 131 -28.48 2.66 -6.00
C SER A 131 -28.62 1.36 -5.23
N ALA A 132 -28.73 0.25 -5.96
CA ALA A 132 -28.74 -1.07 -5.37
C ALA A 132 -27.55 -1.15 -4.41
N ALA A 133 -27.82 -1.72 -3.24
CA ALA A 133 -26.88 -1.90 -2.16
C ALA A 133 -25.46 -2.19 -2.68
N LEU A 134 -24.52 -1.39 -2.19
CA LEU A 134 -23.11 -1.79 -2.16
C LEU A 134 -23.05 -3.19 -1.51
N PRO A 135 -22.36 -4.17 -2.11
CA PRO A 135 -22.12 -5.46 -1.46
C PRO A 135 -21.36 -5.30 -0.14
#